data_AF-A0A968FT22-F1
#
_entry.id   AF-A0A968FT22-F1
#
_cell.length_a   1.000
_cell.length_b   1.000
_cell.length_c   1.000
_cell.angle_alpha   90.00
_cell.angle_beta   90.00
_cell.angle_gamma   90.00
#
_symmetry.space_group_name_H-M   'P 1'
#
loop_
_entity.id
_entity.type
_entity.pdbx_description
1 polymer ?
#
loop_
_entity_poly.entity_id
_entity_poly.type
_entity_poly.pdbx_seq_one_letter_code
_entity_poly.pdbx_strand_id
1 'polypeptide(L)' 'MKEALIQITREAGEILLQYFHSDRPIEYEIKDDRSPVTEADKASDRYLRETL' A
#
# COMPACT_ATOMS: atom_id res chain seq x y z
N MET A 1 11.19 9.98 -16.96
CA MET A 1 11.50 8.86 -16.04
C MET A 1 11.06 9.21 -14.62
N LYS A 2 11.43 10.39 -14.10
CA LYS A 2 10.94 10.90 -12.82
C LYS A 2 9.41 11.02 -12.75
N GLU A 3 8.78 11.46 -13.84
CA GLU A 3 7.34 11.66 -13.94
C GLU A 3 6.57 10.33 -13.84
N ALA A 4 7.10 9.27 -14.46
CA ALA A 4 6.53 7.93 -14.38
C ALA A 4 6.62 7.39 -12.94
N LEU A 5 7.76 7.56 -12.26
CA LEU A 5 7.91 7.17 -10.87
C LEU A 5 6.97 7.95 -9.94
N ILE A 6 6.77 9.25 -10.18
CA ILE A 6 5.78 10.04 -9.43
C ILE A 6 4.37 9.49 -9.64
N GLN A 7 4.02 9.13 -10.87
CA GLN A 7 2.70 8.59 -11.19
C GLN A 7 2.46 7.23 -10.52
N ILE A 8 3.44 6.32 -10.59
CA ILE A 8 3.40 5.01 -9.93
C ILE A 8 3.21 5.19 -8.41
N THR A 9 3.97 6.10 -7.78
CA THR A 9 3.82 6.37 -6.34
C THR A 9 2.45 6.98 -5.99
N ARG A 10 1.87 7.81 -6.86
CA ARG A 10 0.50 8.33 -6.66
C ARG A 10 -0.51 7.20 -6.68
N GLU A 11 -0.44 6.31 -7.66
CA GLU A 11 -1.34 5.16 -7.78
C GLU A 11 -1.21 4.20 -6.57
N ALA A 12 0.01 3.95 -6.10
CA ALA A 12 0.25 3.20 -4.87
C ALA A 12 -0.36 3.87 -3.62
N GLY A 13 -0.36 5.21 -3.57
CA GLY A 13 -1.00 6.00 -2.52
C GLY A 13 -2.52 5.97 -2.56
N GLU A 14 -3.12 5.99 -3.76
CA GLU A 14 -4.56 5.85 -3.94
C GLU A 14 -5.08 4.50 -3.40
N ILE A 15 -4.30 3.42 -3.58
CA ILE A 15 -4.62 2.12 -2.96
C ILE A 15 -4.74 2.26 -1.44
N LEU A 16 -3.78 2.91 -0.78
CA LEU A 16 -3.82 3.12 0.68
C LEU A 16 -5.06 3.92 1.10
N LEU A 17 -5.39 5.00 0.35
CA LEU A 17 -6.56 5.83 0.62
C LEU A 17 -7.88 5.07 0.45
N GLN A 18 -7.97 4.14 -0.50
CA GLN A 18 -9.16 3.29 -0.67
C GLN A 18 -9.43 2.42 0.56
N TYR A 19 -8.38 1.85 1.17
CA TYR A 19 -8.53 1.10 2.42
C TYR A 19 -8.91 2.02 3.58
N PHE A 20 -8.23 3.17 3.70
CA PHE A 20 -8.49 4.13 4.76
C PHE A 20 -9.92 4.70 4.74
N HIS A 21 -10.47 4.94 3.55
CA HIS A 21 -11.84 5.41 3.37
C HIS A 21 -12.88 4.28 3.34
N SER A 22 -12.48 3.02 3.46
CA SER A 22 -13.42 1.91 3.50
C SER A 22 -14.05 1.76 4.90
N ASP A 23 -15.32 1.36 4.97
CA ASP A 23 -15.98 1.02 6.24
C ASP A 23 -15.48 -0.32 6.85
N ARG A 24 -14.40 -0.90 6.28
CA ARG A 24 -13.86 -2.18 6.74
C ARG A 24 -13.00 -1.97 7.98
N PRO A 25 -13.04 -2.88 8.95
CA PRO A 25 -12.06 -2.89 10.04
C PRO A 25 -10.63 -2.91 9.49
N ILE A 26 -9.73 -2.14 10.11
CA ILE A 26 -8.31 -2.21 9.79
C ILE A 26 -7.75 -3.48 10.44
N GLU A 27 -7.57 -4.52 9.63
CA GLU A 27 -6.87 -5.73 10.00
C GLU A 27 -5.36 -5.55 9.82
N TYR A 28 -4.58 -6.07 10.78
CA TYR A 28 -3.14 -6.01 10.75
C TYR A 28 -2.52 -7.33 11.23
N GLU A 29 -1.32 -7.59 10.73
CA GLU A 29 -0.44 -8.69 11.12
C GLU A 29 0.82 -8.08 11.77
N ILE A 30 1.35 -8.74 12.80
CA ILE A 30 2.63 -8.34 13.41
C ILE A 30 3.74 -9.23 12.85
N LYS A 31 4.75 -8.64 12.23
CA LYS A 31 5.92 -9.35 11.69
C LYS A 31 6.89 -9.78 12.81
N ASP A 32 7.89 -10.57 12.44
CA ASP A 32 8.95 -11.03 13.36
C ASP A 32 9.70 -9.88 14.07
N ASP A 33 9.85 -8.74 13.38
CA ASP A 33 10.47 -7.52 13.92
C ASP A 33 9.52 -6.70 14.81
N ARG A 34 8.33 -7.23 15.09
CA ARG A 34 7.23 -6.60 15.85
C ARG A 34 6.60 -5.38 15.19
N SER A 35 6.91 -5.10 13.92
CA SER A 35 6.20 -4.06 13.16
C SER A 35 4.83 -4.56 12.68
N PRO A 36 3.78 -3.72 12.73
CA PRO A 36 2.50 -4.06 12.11
C PRO A 36 2.57 -3.92 10.59
N VAL A 37 1.76 -4.71 9.90
CA VAL A 37 1.49 -4.57 8.47
C VAL A 37 0.01 -4.83 8.22
N THR A 38 -0.62 -3.96 7.45
CA THR A 38 -2.02 -4.07 7.06
C THR A 38 -2.16 -4.66 5.67
N GLU A 39 -3.38 -5.06 5.30
CA GLU A 39 -3.68 -5.45 3.92
C GLU A 39 -3.50 -4.28 2.93
N ALA A 40 -3.64 -3.03 3.39
CA ALA A 40 -3.37 -1.85 2.59
C ALA A 40 -1.88 -1.75 2.20
N ASP A 41 -0.99 -1.99 3.16
CA ASP A 41 0.47 -1.99 2.94
C ASP A 41 0.87 -3.09 1.95
N LYS A 42 0.32 -4.31 2.12
CA LYS A 42 0.59 -5.46 1.23
C LYS A 42 0.09 -5.20 -0.19
N ALA A 43 -1.08 -4.58 -0.35
CA ALA A 43 -1.63 -4.24 -1.66
C ALA A 43 -0.81 -3.16 -2.37
N SER A 44 -0.40 -2.11 -1.64
CA SER A 44 0.44 -1.04 -2.16
C SER A 44 1.83 -1.56 -2.59
N ASP A 45 2.48 -2.40 -1.77
CA ASP A 45 3.76 -3.04 -2.08
C ASP A 45 3.66 -3.96 -3.32
N ARG A 46 2.59 -4.77 -3.43
CA ARG A 46 2.36 -5.61 -4.61
C ARG A 46 2.27 -4.79 -5.89
N TYR A 47 1.47 -3.73 -5.89
CA TYR A 47 1.34 -2.83 -7.05
C TYR A 47 2.71 -2.24 -7.45
N LEU A 48 3.50 -1.77 -6.48
CA LEU A 48 4.83 -1.23 -6.75
C LEU A 48 5.77 -2.27 -7.36
N ARG A 49 5.78 -3.50 -6.84
CA ARG A 49 6.62 -4.61 -7.35
C ARG A 49 6.25 -5.06 -8.76
N GLU A 50 4.98 -4.97 -9.13
CA GLU A 50 4.50 -5.37 -10.46
C GLU A 50 4.72 -4.26 -11.51
N THR A 51 4.92 -3.01 -11.08
CA THR A 51 4.97 -1.83 -11.97
C THR A 51 6.38 -1.25 -12.14
N LEU A 52 7.32 -1.57 -11.25
CA LEU A 52 8.73 -1.13 -11.30
C LEU A 52 9.63 -2.20 -11.95
#